data_AF-A0A4V1UVA5-F1
#
_entry.id   AF-A0A4V1UVA5-F1
#
_cell.length_a   1.000
_cell.length_b   1.000
_cell.length_c   1.000
_cell.angle_alpha   90.00
_cell.angle_beta   90.00
_cell.angle_gamma   90.00
#
_symmetry.space_group_name_H-M   'P 1'
#
loop_
_entity.id
_entity.type
_entity.pdbx_description
1 polymer ?
#
loop_
_entity_poly.entity_id
_entity_poly.type
_entity_poly.pdbx_seq_one_letter_code
_entity_poly.pdbx_strand_id
1 'polypeptide(L)'
;AFFYRVFGICEGAARLVPALAALAAVYGAFALGRRMFGPRAGLFSGAILSTCIIWPIMARVVLTDMLVSSLVFLAMAFWWYSRTETNPRRRTAYNGGLWTALALGVLAKGPVAVVLTAGTIGLYVLLSGDRSGLRNLGWKTGPLWLLTLTTPWFVAVQLQNPEFNHAFWVEQHFGRFLGLLVEQDHNYGPQYFFVLLPLIFFPWTFFAPAALFAGWKKIWPGRGQMRMEKGRAALFLCCGVAFVVLFFTGSSSKLVTYILPVLPLMAVALGGYFDSYLERNGESWNRALKGSAAALALVVMLLGIATWLLASRALTKMGEPVLTAHLLGSAVLLWGMLTAVSAWKMRLRGVILATALGFCAIFTVSTDLVVAIASQNTAKSLVEHIEPGLKQNAL
;
A
#
# COMPACT_ATOMS: atom_id res chain seq x y z
N ALA A 1 -1.54 -17.56 -14.95
CA ALA A 1 -1.84 -18.90 -15.49
C ALA A 1 -3.27 -19.35 -15.21
N PHE A 2 -3.66 -19.60 -13.95
CA PHE A 2 -5.03 -20.05 -13.61
C PHE A 2 -6.13 -19.18 -14.23
N PHE A 3 -6.08 -17.86 -14.04
CA PHE A 3 -7.08 -16.95 -14.61
C PHE A 3 -7.13 -16.93 -16.13
N TYR A 4 -6.01 -17.17 -16.84
CA TYR A 4 -6.03 -17.30 -18.30
C TYR A 4 -6.77 -18.56 -18.76
N ARG A 5 -6.73 -19.65 -17.99
CA ARG A 5 -7.50 -20.85 -18.31
C ARG A 5 -9.00 -20.64 -18.11
N VAL A 6 -9.38 -19.84 -17.12
CA VAL A 6 -10.80 -19.60 -16.78
C VAL A 6 -11.43 -18.54 -17.66
N PHE A 7 -10.73 -17.43 -17.91
CA PHE A 7 -11.28 -16.24 -18.57
C PHE A 7 -10.69 -15.97 -19.96
N GLY A 8 -9.81 -16.85 -20.45
CA GLY A 8 -9.03 -16.65 -21.66
C GLY A 8 -7.81 -15.74 -21.47
N ILE A 9 -6.95 -15.68 -22.49
CA ILE A 9 -5.79 -14.79 -22.51
C ILE A 9 -6.30 -13.38 -22.79
N CYS A 10 -6.44 -12.59 -21.74
CA CYS A 10 -6.84 -11.20 -21.86
C CYS A 10 -6.20 -10.33 -20.77
N GLU A 11 -6.20 -9.05 -21.06
CA GLU A 11 -5.70 -7.97 -20.21
C GLU A 11 -6.34 -7.91 -18.81
N GLY A 12 -7.63 -8.22 -18.72
CA GLY A 12 -8.34 -8.31 -17.45
C GLY A 12 -7.86 -9.49 -16.61
N ALA A 13 -7.75 -10.67 -17.22
CA ALA A 13 -7.31 -11.89 -16.56
C ALA A 13 -5.87 -11.79 -16.02
N ALA A 14 -4.99 -11.06 -16.72
CA ALA A 14 -3.62 -10.80 -16.28
C ALA A 14 -3.56 -9.97 -14.99
N ARG A 15 -4.48 -9.01 -14.83
CA ARG A 15 -4.53 -8.04 -13.72
C ARG A 15 -5.35 -8.52 -12.53
N LEU A 16 -6.02 -9.67 -12.61
CA LEU A 16 -6.82 -10.21 -11.51
C LEU A 16 -5.97 -10.52 -10.26
N VAL A 17 -4.73 -10.99 -10.41
CA VAL A 17 -3.86 -11.28 -9.26
C VAL A 17 -3.56 -10.03 -8.42
N PRO A 18 -2.97 -8.95 -8.97
CA PRO A 18 -2.73 -7.73 -8.20
C PRO A 18 -4.03 -7.06 -7.72
N ALA A 19 -5.12 -7.13 -8.50
CA ALA A 19 -6.41 -6.57 -8.10
C ALA A 19 -7.00 -7.27 -6.86
N LEU A 20 -7.02 -8.61 -6.86
CA LEU A 20 -7.52 -9.39 -5.71
C LEU A 20 -6.62 -9.23 -4.49
N ALA A 21 -5.30 -9.16 -4.67
CA ALA A 21 -4.38 -8.88 -3.58
C ALA A 21 -4.65 -7.51 -2.94
N ALA A 22 -4.81 -6.46 -3.76
CA ALA A 22 -5.12 -5.12 -3.30
C ALA A 22 -6.46 -5.07 -2.53
N LEU A 23 -7.49 -5.77 -3.02
CA LEU A 23 -8.79 -5.88 -2.33
C LEU A 23 -8.68 -6.63 -1.00
N ALA A 24 -7.91 -7.72 -0.97
CA ALA A 24 -7.67 -8.48 0.26
C ALA A 24 -6.97 -7.61 1.32
N ALA A 25 -6.02 -6.76 0.93
CA ALA A 25 -5.37 -5.82 1.83
C ALA A 25 -6.31 -4.67 2.28
N VAL A 26 -7.19 -4.15 1.41
CA VAL A 26 -8.22 -3.17 1.80
C VAL A 26 -9.16 -3.76 2.84
N TYR A 27 -9.63 -4.99 2.62
CA TYR A 27 -10.41 -5.71 3.62
C TYR A 27 -9.61 -5.97 4.90
N GLY A 28 -8.34 -6.36 4.77
CA GLY A 28 -7.41 -6.54 5.89
C GLY A 28 -7.23 -5.26 6.71
N ALA A 29 -7.13 -4.09 6.07
CA ALA A 29 -7.03 -2.79 6.73
C ALA A 29 -8.32 -2.44 7.46
N PHE A 30 -9.47 -2.68 6.84
CA PHE A 30 -10.77 -2.55 7.50
C PHE A 30 -10.87 -3.44 8.75
N ALA A 31 -10.55 -4.72 8.60
CA ALA A 31 -10.66 -5.69 9.68
C ALA A 31 -9.69 -5.35 10.81
N LEU A 32 -8.42 -5.09 10.48
CA LEU A 32 -7.37 -4.77 11.46
C LEU A 32 -7.68 -3.46 12.20
N GLY A 33 -8.09 -2.41 11.49
CA GLY A 33 -8.51 -1.14 12.10
C GLY A 33 -9.73 -1.32 13.02
N ARG A 34 -10.70 -2.16 12.61
CA ARG A 34 -11.83 -2.54 13.47
C ARG A 34 -11.39 -3.25 14.73
N ARG A 35 -10.43 -4.18 14.62
CA ARG A 35 -9.89 -4.95 15.74
C ARG A 35 -9.07 -4.09 16.70
N MET A 36 -8.26 -3.18 16.17
CA MET A 36 -7.35 -2.34 16.96
C MET A 36 -8.05 -1.16 17.62
N PHE A 37 -8.95 -0.48 16.91
CA PHE A 37 -9.42 0.84 17.33
C PHE A 37 -10.94 0.96 17.41
N GLY A 38 -11.68 0.21 16.59
CA GLY A 38 -13.15 0.14 16.61
C GLY A 38 -13.78 0.18 15.20
N PRO A 39 -15.09 -0.08 15.07
CA PRO A 39 -15.75 -0.24 13.76
C PRO A 39 -15.55 0.94 12.79
N ARG A 40 -15.67 2.18 13.29
CA ARG A 40 -15.46 3.40 12.49
C ARG A 40 -14.02 3.53 12.02
N ALA A 41 -13.04 3.24 12.89
CA ALA A 41 -11.63 3.22 12.50
C ALA A 41 -11.36 2.21 11.38
N GLY A 42 -11.99 1.03 11.44
CA GLY A 42 -11.94 0.05 10.35
C GLY A 42 -12.45 0.63 9.02
N LEU A 43 -13.64 1.24 9.02
CA LEU A 43 -14.20 1.88 7.81
C LEU A 43 -13.25 2.94 7.24
N PHE A 44 -12.69 3.80 8.09
CA PHE A 44 -11.70 4.78 7.64
C PHE A 44 -10.44 4.14 7.09
N SER A 45 -9.93 3.09 7.73
CA SER A 45 -8.70 2.40 7.31
C SER A 45 -8.84 1.82 5.89
N GLY A 46 -9.97 1.16 5.61
CA GLY A 46 -10.26 0.63 4.28
C GLY A 46 -10.41 1.74 3.25
N ALA A 47 -11.20 2.78 3.57
CA ALA A 47 -11.43 3.92 2.67
C ALA A 47 -10.14 4.69 2.36
N ILE A 48 -9.28 4.91 3.35
CA ILE A 48 -7.99 5.59 3.19
C ILE A 48 -7.09 4.79 2.24
N LEU A 49 -6.96 3.47 2.45
CA LEU A 49 -6.13 2.63 1.60
C LEU A 49 -6.66 2.55 0.16
N SER A 50 -7.98 2.42 -0.02
CA SER A 50 -8.58 2.36 -1.36
C SER A 50 -8.51 3.69 -2.13
N THR A 51 -8.30 4.80 -1.42
CA THR A 51 -8.27 6.16 -2.00
C THR A 51 -6.90 6.84 -1.87
N CYS A 52 -5.83 6.11 -1.53
CA CYS A 52 -4.47 6.60 -1.70
C CYS A 52 -3.99 6.29 -3.11
N ILE A 53 -3.40 7.28 -3.79
CA ILE A 53 -3.25 7.31 -5.25
C ILE A 53 -2.57 6.07 -5.83
N ILE A 54 -1.49 5.61 -5.22
CA ILE A 54 -0.68 4.53 -5.78
C ILE A 54 -1.36 3.17 -5.66
N TRP A 55 -2.23 2.97 -4.67
CA TRP A 55 -2.79 1.65 -4.36
C TRP A 55 -3.68 1.11 -5.49
N PRO A 56 -4.73 1.82 -5.95
CA PRO A 56 -5.55 1.34 -7.07
C PRO A 56 -4.84 1.43 -8.42
N ILE A 57 -3.75 2.21 -8.54
CA ILE A 57 -2.87 2.15 -9.72
C ILE A 57 -2.16 0.79 -9.74
N MET A 58 -1.44 0.45 -8.66
CA MET A 58 -0.67 -0.78 -8.56
C MET A 58 -1.56 -2.04 -8.54
N ALA A 59 -2.83 -1.92 -8.16
CA ALA A 59 -3.84 -2.98 -8.31
C ALA A 59 -4.11 -3.37 -9.78
N ARG A 60 -3.78 -2.49 -10.75
CA ARG A 60 -3.99 -2.70 -12.19
C ARG A 60 -2.69 -2.88 -12.99
N VAL A 61 -1.55 -2.82 -12.32
CA VAL A 61 -0.24 -3.09 -12.95
C VAL A 61 0.15 -4.54 -12.67
N VAL A 62 0.57 -5.26 -13.71
CA VAL A 62 0.98 -6.67 -13.62
C VAL A 62 2.41 -6.75 -13.04
N LEU A 63 2.54 -6.42 -11.75
CA LEU A 63 3.78 -6.54 -10.98
C LEU A 63 3.54 -7.38 -9.72
N THR A 64 4.56 -8.09 -9.28
CA THR A 64 4.51 -8.91 -8.06
C THR A 64 4.46 -8.06 -6.78
N ASP A 65 4.86 -6.78 -6.86
CA ASP A 65 4.95 -5.86 -5.73
C ASP A 65 3.62 -5.67 -5.00
N MET A 66 2.50 -5.57 -5.72
CA MET A 66 1.17 -5.44 -5.09
C MET A 66 0.81 -6.72 -4.31
N LEU A 67 1.07 -7.90 -4.90
CA LEU A 67 0.81 -9.18 -4.26
C LEU A 67 1.62 -9.33 -2.98
N VAL A 68 2.93 -9.10 -3.06
CA VAL A 68 3.84 -9.23 -1.91
C VAL A 68 3.51 -8.22 -0.83
N SER A 69 3.23 -6.97 -1.19
CA SER A 69 2.87 -5.93 -0.22
C SER A 69 1.60 -6.27 0.54
N SER A 70 0.60 -6.80 -0.16
CA SER A 70 -0.65 -7.26 0.44
C SER A 70 -0.42 -8.45 1.36
N LEU A 71 0.38 -9.43 0.94
CA LEU A 71 0.69 -10.62 1.74
C LEU A 71 1.51 -10.29 2.98
N VAL A 72 2.49 -9.39 2.89
CA VAL A 72 3.28 -8.89 4.03
C VAL A 72 2.37 -8.19 5.04
N PHE A 73 1.51 -7.30 4.57
CA PHE A 73 0.54 -6.64 5.45
C PHE A 73 -0.44 -7.64 6.09
N LEU A 74 -0.97 -8.60 5.33
CA LEU A 74 -1.87 -9.63 5.85
C LEU A 74 -1.17 -10.53 6.86
N ALA A 75 0.10 -10.88 6.64
CA ALA A 75 0.93 -11.60 7.60
C ALA A 75 1.04 -10.82 8.92
N MET A 76 1.39 -9.52 8.86
CA MET A 76 1.41 -8.63 10.03
C MET A 76 0.05 -8.54 10.73
N ALA A 77 -1.04 -8.46 9.97
CA ALA A 77 -2.40 -8.42 10.51
C ALA A 77 -2.75 -9.73 11.23
N PHE A 78 -2.51 -10.89 10.60
CA PHE A 78 -2.74 -12.21 11.19
C PHE A 78 -1.92 -12.42 12.47
N TRP A 79 -0.68 -11.94 12.50
CA TRP A 79 0.12 -11.94 13.73
C TRP A 79 -0.56 -11.15 14.85
N TRP A 80 -1.04 -9.93 14.55
CA TRP A 80 -1.75 -9.11 15.54
C TRP A 80 -3.04 -9.78 16.05
N TYR A 81 -3.79 -10.41 15.15
CA TYR A 81 -4.97 -11.21 15.53
C TYR A 81 -4.59 -12.37 16.45
N SER A 82 -3.57 -13.14 16.10
CA SER A 82 -3.08 -14.26 16.92
C SER A 82 -2.64 -13.80 18.32
N ARG A 83 -1.88 -12.70 18.41
CA ARG A 83 -1.41 -12.13 19.68
C ARG A 83 -2.55 -11.77 20.62
N THR A 84 -3.65 -11.24 20.09
CA THR A 84 -4.78 -10.72 20.89
C THR A 84 -5.92 -11.73 21.07
N GLU A 85 -5.79 -12.93 20.51
CA GLU A 85 -6.84 -13.96 20.54
C GLU A 85 -6.69 -14.86 21.77
N THR A 86 -7.81 -15.05 22.48
CA THR A 86 -7.89 -15.90 23.67
C THR A 86 -8.32 -17.32 23.34
N ASN A 87 -9.09 -17.51 22.26
CA ASN A 87 -9.54 -18.83 21.82
C ASN A 87 -8.40 -19.57 21.07
N PRO A 88 -7.92 -20.73 21.59
CA PRO A 88 -6.80 -21.45 20.97
C PRO A 88 -7.05 -21.87 19.52
N ARG A 89 -8.28 -22.27 19.16
CA ARG A 89 -8.61 -22.71 17.79
C ARG A 89 -8.52 -21.55 16.80
N ARG A 90 -9.07 -20.40 17.16
CA ARG A 90 -9.00 -19.18 16.32
C ARG A 90 -7.56 -18.67 16.22
N ARG A 91 -6.81 -18.71 17.32
CA ARG A 91 -5.39 -18.36 17.33
C ARG A 91 -4.57 -19.25 16.38
N THR A 92 -4.81 -20.56 16.38
CA THR A 92 -4.18 -21.49 15.43
C THR A 92 -4.55 -21.15 13.99
N ALA A 93 -5.81 -20.79 13.71
CA ALA A 93 -6.21 -20.35 12.37
C ALA A 93 -5.49 -19.05 11.95
N TYR A 94 -5.33 -18.08 12.85
CA TYR A 94 -4.56 -16.86 12.58
C TYR A 94 -3.08 -17.14 12.36
N ASN A 95 -2.47 -18.06 13.12
CA ASN A 95 -1.11 -18.52 12.86
C ASN A 95 -1.01 -19.17 11.47
N GLY A 96 -1.97 -20.02 11.11
CA GLY A 96 -2.05 -20.61 9.77
C GLY A 96 -2.10 -19.55 8.67
N GLY A 97 -2.93 -18.50 8.87
CA GLY A 97 -3.01 -17.34 7.98
C GLY A 97 -1.68 -16.59 7.85
N LEU A 98 -1.00 -16.33 8.98
CA LEU A 98 0.33 -15.71 9.01
C LEU A 98 1.35 -16.52 8.21
N TRP A 99 1.52 -17.81 8.52
CA TRP A 99 2.52 -18.66 7.88
C TRP A 99 2.22 -18.90 6.40
N THR A 100 0.93 -18.99 6.03
CA THR A 100 0.52 -19.10 4.63
C THR A 100 0.81 -17.81 3.86
N ALA A 101 0.50 -16.64 4.43
CA ALA A 101 0.81 -15.36 3.81
C ALA A 101 2.32 -15.17 3.59
N LEU A 102 3.14 -15.57 4.58
CA LEU A 102 4.59 -15.58 4.44
C LEU A 102 5.07 -16.54 3.34
N ALA A 103 4.56 -17.76 3.29
CA ALA A 103 4.93 -18.75 2.27
C ALA A 103 4.61 -18.25 0.85
N LEU A 104 3.40 -17.71 0.66
CA LEU A 104 2.99 -17.13 -0.63
C LEU A 104 3.84 -15.90 -0.98
N GLY A 105 4.22 -15.09 0.01
CA GLY A 105 5.11 -13.95 -0.19
C GLY A 105 6.51 -14.38 -0.63
N VAL A 106 7.02 -15.47 -0.05
CA VAL A 106 8.31 -16.08 -0.43
C VAL A 106 8.27 -16.62 -1.85
N LEU A 107 7.19 -17.30 -2.24
CA LEU A 107 7.02 -17.75 -3.63
C LEU A 107 6.88 -16.57 -4.60
N ALA A 108 6.30 -15.45 -4.17
CA ALA A 108 6.07 -14.29 -5.04
C ALA A 108 7.32 -13.43 -5.27
N LYS A 109 8.14 -13.19 -4.24
CA LYS A 109 9.31 -12.29 -4.33
C LYS A 109 10.41 -12.61 -3.30
N GLY A 110 10.54 -13.87 -2.91
CA GLY A 110 11.64 -14.34 -2.06
C GLY A 110 11.52 -13.92 -0.58
N PRO A 111 12.61 -14.02 0.19
CA PRO A 111 12.63 -13.93 1.65
C PRO A 111 12.23 -12.55 2.20
N VAL A 112 12.12 -11.52 1.34
CA VAL A 112 11.75 -10.17 1.76
C VAL A 112 10.44 -10.15 2.55
N ALA A 113 9.47 -11.00 2.21
CA ALA A 113 8.21 -11.07 2.94
C ALA A 113 8.41 -11.48 4.42
N VAL A 114 9.32 -12.43 4.66
CA VAL A 114 9.70 -12.88 6.01
C VAL A 114 10.49 -11.78 6.71
N VAL A 115 11.47 -11.17 6.04
CA VAL A 115 12.31 -10.11 6.62
C VAL A 115 11.48 -8.93 7.11
N LEU A 116 10.58 -8.41 6.26
CA LEU A 116 9.74 -7.26 6.61
C LEU A 116 8.78 -7.58 7.76
N THR A 117 8.17 -8.77 7.74
CA THR A 117 7.22 -9.19 8.77
C THR A 117 7.92 -9.47 10.10
N ALA A 118 8.98 -10.28 10.08
CA ALA A 118 9.73 -10.64 11.28
C ALA A 118 10.45 -9.42 11.88
N GLY A 119 10.98 -8.52 11.06
CA GLY A 119 11.61 -7.29 11.52
C GLY A 119 10.63 -6.32 12.16
N THR A 120 9.42 -6.19 11.59
CA THR A 120 8.33 -5.40 12.20
C THR A 120 7.91 -5.97 13.56
N ILE A 121 7.69 -7.29 13.62
CA ILE A 121 7.31 -7.98 14.86
C ILE A 121 8.45 -7.88 15.89
N GLY A 122 9.69 -8.10 15.47
CA GLY A 122 10.88 -8.04 16.32
C GLY A 122 11.09 -6.65 16.91
N LEU A 123 11.00 -5.61 16.08
CA LEU A 123 11.09 -4.22 16.52
C LEU A 123 9.97 -3.88 17.51
N TYR A 124 8.74 -4.32 17.23
CA TYR A 124 7.63 -4.16 18.17
C TYR A 124 7.88 -4.86 19.50
N VAL A 125 8.31 -6.12 19.49
CA VAL A 125 8.58 -6.89 20.71
C VAL A 125 9.70 -6.25 21.52
N LEU A 126 10.75 -5.76 20.85
CA LEU A 126 11.86 -5.05 21.47
C LEU A 126 11.39 -3.78 22.19
N LEU A 127 10.61 -2.93 21.50
CA LEU A 127 10.18 -1.63 22.03
C LEU A 127 9.01 -1.74 23.02
N SER A 128 8.12 -2.72 22.84
CA SER A 128 6.95 -2.91 23.72
C SER A 128 7.25 -3.77 24.94
N GLY A 129 8.33 -4.57 24.90
CA GLY A 129 8.64 -5.63 25.86
C GLY A 129 7.65 -6.81 25.85
N ASP A 130 6.60 -6.76 25.02
CA ASP A 130 5.56 -7.77 25.02
C ASP A 130 5.89 -8.96 24.12
N ARG A 131 6.37 -10.04 24.75
CA ARG A 131 6.70 -11.32 24.10
C ARG A 131 5.51 -12.27 23.95
N SER A 132 4.30 -11.89 24.40
CA SER A 132 3.12 -12.77 24.37
C SER A 132 2.81 -13.29 22.96
N GLY A 133 2.93 -12.41 21.96
CA GLY A 133 2.71 -12.73 20.56
C GLY A 133 3.74 -13.65 19.94
N LEU A 134 4.90 -13.88 20.58
CA LEU A 134 5.91 -14.83 20.08
C LEU A 134 5.70 -16.24 20.61
N ARG A 135 5.26 -16.39 21.86
CA ARG A 135 5.17 -17.71 22.53
C ARG A 135 4.22 -18.68 21.83
N ASN A 136 3.18 -18.14 21.19
CA ASN A 136 2.08 -18.93 20.63
C ASN A 136 2.05 -18.97 19.10
N LEU A 137 3.14 -18.66 18.40
CA LEU A 137 3.17 -18.64 16.92
C LEU A 137 3.16 -20.03 16.27
N GLY A 138 3.25 -21.09 17.07
CA GLY A 138 3.39 -22.44 16.55
C GLY A 138 4.76 -22.62 15.87
N TRP A 139 5.86 -22.27 16.54
CA TRP A 139 7.22 -22.35 15.99
C TRP A 139 7.63 -23.72 15.47
N LYS A 140 6.92 -24.79 15.84
CA LYS A 140 7.12 -26.12 15.27
C LYS A 140 6.35 -26.29 13.96
N THR A 141 5.05 -26.00 13.97
CA THR A 141 4.16 -26.28 12.83
C THR A 141 4.23 -25.21 11.74
N GLY A 142 4.48 -23.96 12.12
CA GLY A 142 4.49 -22.80 11.22
C GLY A 142 5.63 -22.81 10.22
N PRO A 143 6.90 -22.89 10.65
CA PRO A 143 8.03 -23.03 9.74
C PRO A 143 7.94 -24.27 8.86
N LEU A 144 7.49 -25.41 9.40
CA LEU A 144 7.24 -26.62 8.61
C LEU A 144 6.18 -26.37 7.52
N TRP A 145 5.09 -25.69 7.85
CA TRP A 145 4.06 -25.32 6.88
C TRP A 145 4.61 -24.38 5.79
N LEU A 146 5.40 -23.39 6.18
CA LEU A 146 6.06 -22.49 5.23
C LEU A 146 6.95 -23.25 4.26
N LEU A 147 7.82 -24.13 4.77
CA LEU A 147 8.72 -24.95 3.96
C LEU A 147 7.94 -25.91 3.06
N THR A 148 6.87 -26.53 3.58
CA THR A 148 6.02 -27.45 2.80
C THR A 148 5.43 -26.75 1.57
N LEU A 149 5.05 -25.47 1.71
CA LEU A 149 4.49 -24.70 0.60
C LEU A 149 5.56 -24.13 -0.35
N THR A 150 6.73 -23.73 0.16
CA THR A 150 7.75 -23.05 -0.65
C THR A 150 8.74 -24.01 -1.30
N THR A 151 9.26 -24.97 -0.54
CA THR A 151 10.36 -25.86 -0.93
C THR A 151 10.10 -26.65 -2.22
N PRO A 152 8.91 -27.19 -2.49
CA PRO A 152 8.69 -27.99 -3.72
C PRO A 152 9.04 -27.22 -5.00
N TRP A 153 8.66 -25.95 -5.09
CA TRP A 153 8.95 -25.13 -6.27
C TRP A 153 10.44 -24.79 -6.37
N PHE A 154 11.07 -24.37 -5.26
CA PHE A 154 12.49 -24.06 -5.22
C PHE A 154 13.38 -25.27 -5.55
N VAL A 155 13.02 -26.46 -5.07
CA VAL A 155 13.72 -27.70 -5.40
C VAL A 155 13.54 -28.04 -6.88
N ALA A 156 12.32 -27.98 -7.39
CA ALA A 156 12.05 -28.30 -8.79
C ALA A 156 12.80 -27.38 -9.77
N VAL A 157 12.81 -26.06 -9.51
CA VAL A 157 13.50 -25.11 -10.40
C VAL A 157 15.02 -25.27 -10.32
N GLN A 158 15.58 -25.53 -9.14
CA GLN A 158 17.02 -25.76 -8.96
C GLN A 158 17.49 -27.06 -9.65
N LEU A 159 16.69 -28.13 -9.57
CA LEU A 159 17.04 -29.40 -10.24
C LEU A 159 17.07 -29.26 -11.77
N GLN A 160 16.27 -28.35 -12.32
CA GLN A 160 16.23 -28.08 -13.76
C GLN A 160 17.25 -27.02 -14.20
N ASN A 161 17.71 -26.16 -13.29
CA ASN A 161 18.57 -25.01 -13.59
C ASN A 161 19.64 -24.89 -12.48
N PRO A 162 20.82 -25.52 -12.65
CA PRO A 162 21.86 -25.58 -11.60
C PRO A 162 22.33 -24.22 -11.07
N GLU A 163 22.34 -23.21 -11.93
CA GLU A 163 22.72 -21.82 -11.65
C GLU A 163 21.65 -21.02 -10.88
N PHE A 164 20.42 -21.54 -10.77
CA PHE A 164 19.30 -20.82 -10.18
C PHE A 164 19.59 -20.33 -8.76
N ASN A 165 20.14 -21.17 -7.88
CA ASN A 165 20.38 -20.78 -6.49
C ASN A 165 21.38 -19.63 -6.36
N HIS A 166 22.44 -19.62 -7.18
CA HIS A 166 23.41 -18.51 -7.16
C HIS A 166 22.74 -17.24 -7.66
N ALA A 167 22.12 -17.29 -8.84
CA ALA A 167 21.44 -16.14 -9.42
C ALA A 167 20.34 -15.60 -8.48
N PHE A 168 19.44 -16.45 -8.01
CA PHE A 168 18.32 -16.05 -7.18
C PHE A 168 18.78 -15.56 -5.80
N TRP A 169 19.52 -16.36 -5.02
CA TRP A 169 19.83 -15.99 -3.64
C TRP A 169 20.98 -14.98 -3.55
N VAL A 170 22.09 -15.23 -4.26
CA VAL A 170 23.30 -14.42 -4.14
C VAL A 170 23.14 -13.11 -4.90
N GLU A 171 22.87 -13.16 -6.20
CA GLU A 171 22.83 -11.95 -7.03
C GLU A 171 21.56 -11.14 -6.75
N GLN A 172 20.39 -11.74 -6.93
CA GLN A 172 19.11 -11.02 -6.94
C GLN A 172 18.66 -10.53 -5.55
N HIS A 173 19.11 -11.17 -4.46
CA HIS A 173 18.79 -10.72 -3.10
C HIS A 173 19.97 -10.02 -2.42
N PHE A 174 21.07 -10.73 -2.14
CA PHE A 174 22.18 -10.12 -1.41
C PHE A 174 22.94 -9.10 -2.28
N GLY A 175 23.24 -9.45 -3.52
CA GLY A 175 23.98 -8.61 -4.45
C GLY A 175 23.24 -7.30 -4.75
N ARG A 176 21.95 -7.38 -5.07
CA ARG A 176 21.10 -6.19 -5.26
C ARG A 176 20.93 -5.34 -4.01
N PHE A 177 20.76 -5.97 -2.83
CA PHE A 177 20.56 -5.22 -1.59
C PHE A 177 21.85 -4.52 -1.14
N LEU A 178 22.99 -5.20 -1.24
CA LEU A 178 24.31 -4.69 -0.82
C LEU A 178 25.01 -3.84 -1.89
N GLY A 179 24.48 -3.80 -3.12
CA GLY A 179 25.09 -3.05 -4.22
C GLY A 179 26.34 -3.71 -4.79
N LEU A 180 26.44 -5.04 -4.69
CA LEU A 180 27.54 -5.82 -5.28
C LEU A 180 27.35 -6.06 -6.79
N LEU A 181 26.21 -5.66 -7.34
CA LEU A 181 25.90 -5.73 -8.77
C LEU A 181 25.91 -4.33 -9.40
N VAL A 182 26.43 -4.24 -10.62
CA VAL A 182 26.61 -3.00 -11.40
C VAL A 182 25.29 -2.55 -12.07
N GLU A 183 24.15 -2.56 -11.35
CA GLU A 183 22.90 -1.97 -11.86
C GLU A 183 22.80 -0.52 -11.38
N GLN A 184 23.25 0.44 -12.21
CA GLN A 184 23.29 1.86 -11.86
C GLN A 184 21.90 2.52 -11.78
N ASP A 185 20.90 2.00 -12.50
CA ASP A 185 19.62 2.68 -12.76
C ASP A 185 18.67 2.76 -11.54
N HIS A 186 19.02 2.11 -10.43
CA HIS A 186 18.20 2.08 -9.21
C HIS A 186 18.95 2.53 -7.96
N ASN A 187 20.12 3.15 -8.12
CA ASN A 187 20.93 3.63 -7.02
C ASN A 187 20.52 5.05 -6.60
N TYR A 188 19.55 5.15 -5.69
CA TYR A 188 19.10 6.42 -5.14
C TYR A 188 19.59 6.62 -3.70
N GLY A 189 19.81 7.88 -3.31
CA GLY A 189 20.21 8.25 -1.95
C GLY A 189 19.16 7.92 -0.87
N PRO A 190 19.53 8.00 0.42
CA PRO A 190 18.66 7.61 1.53
C PRO A 190 17.37 8.44 1.63
N GLN A 191 17.34 9.64 1.03
CA GLN A 191 16.16 10.51 0.96
C GLN A 191 15.03 9.98 0.07
N TYR A 192 15.30 9.02 -0.81
CA TYR A 192 14.39 8.57 -1.87
C TYR A 192 12.96 8.28 -1.36
N PHE A 193 12.82 7.41 -0.35
CA PHE A 193 11.51 7.06 0.18
C PHE A 193 10.88 8.16 1.04
N PHE A 194 11.67 9.02 1.68
CA PHE A 194 11.11 10.15 2.45
C PHE A 194 10.47 11.20 1.54
N VAL A 195 10.97 11.37 0.32
CA VAL A 195 10.38 12.26 -0.69
C VAL A 195 9.17 11.61 -1.36
N LEU A 196 9.25 10.32 -1.69
CA LEU A 196 8.19 9.63 -2.44
C LEU A 196 7.00 9.20 -1.58
N LEU A 197 7.21 8.88 -0.30
CA LEU A 197 6.14 8.41 0.58
C LEU A 197 4.96 9.41 0.67
N PRO A 198 5.21 10.74 0.83
CA PRO A 198 4.18 11.77 0.70
C PRO A 198 3.40 11.74 -0.61
N LEU A 199 4.04 11.45 -1.73
CA LEU A 199 3.40 11.44 -3.04
C LEU A 199 2.50 10.21 -3.21
N ILE A 200 3.00 9.04 -2.84
CA ILE A 200 2.26 7.78 -3.04
C ILE A 200 1.11 7.59 -2.04
N PHE A 201 1.18 8.22 -0.87
CA PHE A 201 0.12 8.22 0.14
C PHE A 201 -0.86 9.40 -0.02
N PHE A 202 -0.65 10.27 -1.01
CA PHE A 202 -1.61 11.31 -1.37
C PHE A 202 -2.99 10.71 -1.64
N PRO A 203 -4.10 11.34 -1.19
CA PRO A 203 -4.20 12.65 -0.54
C PRO A 203 -4.02 12.63 0.98
N TRP A 204 -3.87 11.46 1.59
CA TRP A 204 -3.90 11.29 3.04
C TRP A 204 -2.61 11.72 3.76
N THR A 205 -1.54 11.94 3.00
CA THR A 205 -0.27 12.51 3.44
C THR A 205 -0.41 13.74 4.30
N PHE A 206 -1.32 14.67 3.99
CA PHE A 206 -1.47 15.90 4.79
C PHE A 206 -1.89 15.63 6.24
N PHE A 207 -2.57 14.50 6.49
CA PHE A 207 -3.04 14.10 7.81
C PHE A 207 -2.07 13.16 8.54
N ALA A 208 -1.11 12.56 7.83
CA ALA A 208 -0.15 11.61 8.42
C ALA A 208 0.77 12.26 9.49
N PRO A 209 1.36 13.45 9.28
CA PRO A 209 2.12 14.14 10.33
C PRO A 209 1.26 14.45 11.55
N ALA A 210 0.02 14.89 11.36
CA ALA A 210 -0.89 15.15 12.47
C ALA A 210 -1.15 13.88 13.30
N ALA A 211 -1.34 12.72 12.64
CA ALA A 211 -1.50 11.44 13.33
C ALA A 211 -0.22 11.00 14.09
N LEU A 212 0.98 11.31 13.56
CA LEU A 212 2.26 11.02 14.20
C LEU A 212 2.55 11.96 15.38
N PHE A 213 2.36 13.28 15.20
CA PHE A 213 2.73 14.32 16.17
C PHE A 213 1.65 14.67 17.19
N ALA A 214 0.36 14.42 16.93
CA ALA A 214 -0.73 14.70 17.90
C ALA A 214 -0.63 13.85 19.18
N GLY A 215 0.36 12.95 19.24
CA GLY A 215 0.82 12.36 20.48
C GLY A 215 -0.05 11.18 20.84
N TRP A 216 0.52 9.98 20.72
CA TRP A 216 -0.11 8.73 21.15
C TRP A 216 -0.50 8.74 22.65
N LYS A 217 0.00 9.69 23.44
CA LYS A 217 -0.48 10.00 24.80
C LYS A 217 -1.86 10.69 24.85
N LYS A 218 -2.14 11.56 23.88
CA LYS A 218 -3.37 12.36 23.79
C LYS A 218 -4.42 11.74 22.89
N ILE A 219 -4.15 10.79 22.01
CA ILE A 219 -5.15 10.30 21.02
C ILE A 219 -6.18 9.32 21.62
N TRP A 220 -6.04 8.86 22.88
CA TRP A 220 -6.96 7.85 23.43
C TRP A 220 -7.69 8.27 24.71
N PRO A 221 -9.02 8.50 24.66
CA PRO A 221 -9.86 8.62 25.84
C PRO A 221 -10.11 7.22 26.43
N GLY A 222 -9.57 6.94 27.60
CA GLY A 222 -9.81 5.69 28.33
C GLY A 222 -8.84 5.50 29.49
N ARG A 223 -9.33 5.00 30.62
CA ARG A 223 -8.50 4.44 31.71
C ARG A 223 -8.53 2.92 31.61
N GLY A 224 -7.45 2.24 32.01
CA GLY A 224 -7.39 0.78 32.07
C GLY A 224 -6.86 0.08 30.81
N GLN A 225 -6.98 -1.25 30.81
CA GLN A 225 -6.31 -2.18 29.88
C GLN A 225 -6.60 -1.91 28.40
N MET A 226 -7.77 -1.36 28.07
CA MET A 226 -8.12 -0.96 26.70
C MET A 226 -7.16 0.12 26.15
N ARG A 227 -6.76 1.11 26.95
CA ARG A 227 -5.81 2.15 26.51
C ARG A 227 -4.43 1.57 26.23
N MET A 228 -4.01 0.60 27.02
CA MET A 228 -2.72 -0.08 26.83
C MET A 228 -2.71 -0.85 25.51
N GLU A 229 -3.77 -1.58 25.17
CA GLU A 229 -3.86 -2.32 23.90
C GLU A 229 -3.93 -1.41 22.68
N LYS A 230 -4.70 -0.31 22.72
CA LYS A 230 -4.71 0.66 21.61
C LYS A 230 -3.34 1.33 21.43
N GLY A 231 -2.63 1.64 22.52
CA GLY A 231 -1.25 2.15 22.46
C GLY A 231 -0.26 1.14 21.86
N ARG A 232 -0.40 -0.15 22.23
CA ARG A 232 0.35 -1.26 21.65
C ARG A 232 0.06 -1.41 20.15
N ALA A 233 -1.19 -1.25 19.73
CA ALA A 233 -1.57 -1.29 18.31
C ALA A 233 -0.90 -0.17 17.52
N ALA A 234 -0.94 1.07 18.03
CA ALA A 234 -0.26 2.20 17.41
C ALA A 234 1.26 1.96 17.31
N LEU A 235 1.89 1.50 18.39
CA LEU A 235 3.31 1.16 18.39
C LEU A 235 3.65 0.11 17.33
N PHE A 236 2.85 -0.95 17.19
CA PHE A 236 3.05 -1.99 16.19
C PHE A 236 2.99 -1.44 14.75
N LEU A 237 1.98 -0.63 14.44
CA LEU A 237 1.84 0.01 13.13
C LEU A 237 3.06 0.90 12.82
N CYS A 238 3.53 1.66 13.80
CA CYS A 238 4.70 2.51 13.64
C CYS A 238 6.00 1.73 13.53
N CYS A 239 6.15 0.62 14.26
CA CYS A 239 7.27 -0.30 14.06
C CYS A 239 7.28 -0.85 12.63
N GLY A 240 6.10 -1.18 12.08
CA GLY A 240 6.01 -1.67 10.71
C GLY A 240 6.36 -0.61 9.67
N VAL A 241 5.80 0.60 9.80
CA VAL A 241 6.17 1.72 8.91
C VAL A 241 7.68 2.02 9.03
N ALA A 242 8.20 2.15 10.24
CA ALA A 242 9.61 2.47 10.47
C ALA A 242 10.53 1.36 9.94
N PHE A 243 10.27 0.09 10.25
CA PHE A 243 11.12 -1.01 9.83
C PHE A 243 11.16 -1.14 8.30
N VAL A 244 9.99 -1.11 7.64
CA VAL A 244 9.93 -1.24 6.18
C VAL A 244 10.61 -0.05 5.48
N VAL A 245 10.39 1.19 5.95
CA VAL A 245 11.08 2.38 5.41
C VAL A 245 12.59 2.27 5.61
N LEU A 246 13.05 1.98 6.82
CA LEU A 246 14.49 1.92 7.12
C LEU A 246 15.17 0.77 6.37
N PHE A 247 14.51 -0.39 6.26
CA PHE A 247 15.04 -1.54 5.52
C PHE A 247 15.28 -1.20 4.04
N PHE A 248 14.30 -0.64 3.34
CA PHE A 248 14.46 -0.29 1.94
C PHE A 248 15.32 0.97 1.73
N THR A 249 15.33 1.92 2.66
CA THR A 249 16.28 3.03 2.64
C THR A 249 17.73 2.53 2.69
N GLY A 250 17.99 1.47 3.45
CA GLY A 250 19.30 0.81 3.53
C GLY A 250 19.67 -0.06 2.32
N SER A 251 18.72 -0.37 1.42
CA SER A 251 18.97 -1.13 0.20
C SER A 251 19.69 -0.28 -0.85
N SER A 252 20.71 -0.81 -1.52
CA SER A 252 21.38 -0.13 -2.63
C SER A 252 20.44 0.07 -3.83
N SER A 253 19.66 -0.96 -4.20
CA SER A 253 18.63 -0.87 -5.25
C SER A 253 17.29 -0.39 -4.66
N LYS A 254 16.73 0.68 -5.22
CA LYS A 254 15.46 1.29 -4.77
C LYS A 254 14.47 1.48 -5.92
N LEU A 255 13.28 0.93 -5.75
CA LEU A 255 12.12 1.15 -6.61
C LEU A 255 10.95 1.70 -5.77
N VAL A 256 10.17 2.62 -6.34
CA VAL A 256 9.01 3.23 -5.66
C VAL A 256 8.02 2.18 -5.14
N THR A 257 7.90 1.04 -5.82
CA THR A 257 6.98 -0.05 -5.45
C THR A 257 7.43 -0.83 -4.21
N TYR A 258 8.70 -0.75 -3.82
CA TYR A 258 9.21 -1.49 -2.66
C TYR A 258 8.59 -1.02 -1.34
N ILE A 259 8.21 0.26 -1.25
CA ILE A 259 7.65 0.82 -0.03
C ILE A 259 6.13 0.61 0.10
N LEU A 260 5.46 0.05 -0.91
CA LEU A 260 4.00 -0.23 -0.85
C LEU A 260 3.52 -0.95 0.43
N PRO A 261 4.27 -1.88 1.08
CA PRO A 261 3.81 -2.54 2.30
C PRO A 261 3.51 -1.59 3.47
N VAL A 262 4.00 -0.34 3.46
CA VAL A 262 3.72 0.64 4.53
C VAL A 262 2.32 1.23 4.45
N LEU A 263 1.72 1.28 3.26
CA LEU A 263 0.49 2.05 3.03
C LEU A 263 -0.71 1.50 3.80
N PRO A 264 -0.95 0.18 3.87
CA PRO A 264 -2.01 -0.36 4.71
C PRO A 264 -1.79 -0.06 6.20
N LEU A 265 -0.55 -0.08 6.69
CA LEU A 265 -0.24 0.25 8.09
C LEU A 265 -0.52 1.72 8.40
N MET A 266 -0.11 2.62 7.50
CA MET A 266 -0.41 4.05 7.61
C MET A 266 -1.90 4.32 7.54
N ALA A 267 -2.63 3.62 6.67
CA ALA A 267 -4.08 3.73 6.56
C ALA A 267 -4.79 3.31 7.86
N VAL A 268 -4.35 2.20 8.48
CA VAL A 268 -4.89 1.73 9.75
C VAL A 268 -4.59 2.71 10.90
N ALA A 269 -3.37 3.25 10.96
CA ALA A 269 -2.99 4.24 11.95
C ALA A 269 -3.81 5.53 11.81
N LEU A 270 -3.97 6.02 10.58
CA LEU A 270 -4.73 7.24 10.29
C LEU A 270 -6.24 7.05 10.54
N GLY A 271 -6.78 5.87 10.21
CA GLY A 271 -8.17 5.52 10.51
C GLY A 271 -8.46 5.51 12.02
N GLY A 272 -7.53 4.97 12.82
CA GLY A 272 -7.60 5.05 14.29
C GLY A 272 -7.54 6.49 14.80
N TYR A 273 -6.69 7.32 14.21
CA TYR A 273 -6.59 8.74 14.56
C TYR A 273 -7.89 9.52 14.27
N PHE A 274 -8.53 9.29 13.12
CA PHE A 274 -9.81 9.92 12.79
C PHE A 274 -10.95 9.48 13.71
N ASP A 275 -11.02 8.20 14.06
CA ASP A 275 -12.03 7.69 15.01
C ASP A 275 -11.89 8.31 16.40
N SER A 276 -10.67 8.29 16.95
CA SER A 276 -10.34 8.93 18.22
C SER A 276 -10.70 10.42 18.28
N TYR A 277 -10.55 11.13 17.15
CA TYR A 277 -10.93 12.53 17.07
C TYR A 277 -12.45 12.72 17.09
N LEU A 278 -13.19 11.88 16.37
CA LEU A 278 -14.66 11.95 16.33
C LEU A 278 -15.31 11.55 17.66
N GLU A 279 -14.66 10.77 18.52
CA GLU A 279 -15.15 10.45 19.87
C GLU A 279 -15.16 11.64 20.83
N ARG A 280 -14.34 12.67 20.57
CA ARG A 280 -14.14 13.79 21.51
C ARG A 280 -14.98 15.03 21.24
N ASN A 281 -16.06 14.89 20.47
CA ASN A 281 -17.01 15.97 20.16
C ASN A 281 -16.37 17.33 19.79
N GLY A 282 -15.24 17.33 19.06
CA GLY A 282 -14.71 18.52 18.40
C GLY A 282 -14.17 19.66 19.29
N GLU A 283 -14.15 19.54 20.63
CA GLU A 283 -13.71 20.63 21.53
C GLU A 283 -12.24 21.03 21.34
N SER A 284 -11.44 20.19 20.70
CA SER A 284 -10.11 20.57 20.22
C SER A 284 -9.99 20.29 18.74
N TRP A 285 -10.59 21.15 17.93
CA TRP A 285 -10.13 21.24 16.55
C TRP A 285 -8.67 21.64 16.51
N ASN A 286 -7.79 20.64 16.48
CA ASN A 286 -6.36 20.86 16.51
C ASN A 286 -6.00 21.64 15.25
N ARG A 287 -5.32 22.78 15.41
CA ARG A 287 -4.82 23.61 14.30
C ARG A 287 -4.12 22.77 13.24
N ALA A 288 -3.49 21.67 13.65
CA ALA A 288 -2.91 20.66 12.76
C ALA A 288 -3.93 20.09 11.77
N LEU A 289 -5.11 19.61 12.20
CA LEU A 289 -6.13 19.05 11.29
C LEU A 289 -6.75 20.11 10.37
N LYS A 290 -6.92 21.37 10.83
CA LYS A 290 -7.30 22.49 9.93
C LYS A 290 -6.24 22.69 8.88
N GLY A 291 -4.99 22.82 9.32
CA GLY A 291 -3.84 23.02 8.46
C GLY A 291 -3.74 21.92 7.42
N SER A 292 -3.88 20.66 7.84
CA SER A 292 -3.91 19.50 6.94
C SER A 292 -5.03 19.58 5.90
N ALA A 293 -6.27 19.85 6.33
CA ALA A 293 -7.41 19.92 5.41
C ALA A 293 -7.36 21.13 4.48
N ALA A 294 -6.90 22.29 4.97
CA ALA A 294 -6.72 23.50 4.19
C ALA A 294 -5.55 23.36 3.20
N ALA A 295 -4.43 22.75 3.61
CA ALA A 295 -3.30 22.46 2.73
C ALA A 295 -3.70 21.46 1.64
N LEU A 296 -4.45 20.40 1.99
CA LEU A 296 -4.99 19.47 1.00
C LEU A 296 -5.91 20.22 0.02
N ALA A 297 -6.86 21.01 0.52
CA ALA A 297 -7.76 21.78 -0.33
C ALA A 297 -7.01 22.71 -1.28
N LEU A 298 -6.01 23.46 -0.78
CA LEU A 298 -5.18 24.36 -1.57
C LEU A 298 -4.41 23.59 -2.65
N VAL A 299 -3.71 22.51 -2.30
CA VAL A 299 -2.94 21.71 -3.27
C VAL A 299 -3.84 21.09 -4.31
N VAL A 300 -4.97 20.52 -3.92
CA VAL A 300 -5.97 19.97 -4.86
C VAL A 300 -6.51 21.07 -5.78
N MET A 301 -6.85 22.25 -5.25
CA MET A 301 -7.30 23.36 -6.09
C MET A 301 -6.22 23.80 -7.08
N LEU A 302 -4.98 23.96 -6.64
CA LEU A 302 -3.85 24.32 -7.52
C LEU A 302 -3.61 23.26 -8.61
N LEU A 303 -3.71 21.98 -8.27
CA LEU A 303 -3.65 20.89 -9.24
C LEU A 303 -4.81 20.97 -10.24
N GLY A 304 -6.04 21.25 -9.78
CA GLY A 304 -7.19 21.41 -10.65
C GLY A 304 -7.05 22.58 -11.63
N ILE A 305 -6.55 23.73 -11.17
CA ILE A 305 -6.21 24.89 -12.01
C ILE A 305 -5.12 24.52 -13.02
N ALA A 306 -4.04 23.88 -12.55
CA ALA A 306 -2.93 23.48 -13.40
C ALA A 306 -3.38 22.48 -14.47
N THR A 307 -4.19 21.48 -14.14
CA THR A 307 -4.77 20.55 -15.11
C THR A 307 -5.66 21.29 -16.11
N TRP A 308 -6.54 22.18 -15.63
CA TRP A 308 -7.43 22.95 -16.50
C TRP A 308 -6.68 23.85 -17.50
N LEU A 309 -5.57 24.47 -17.08
CA LEU A 309 -4.80 25.42 -17.91
C LEU A 309 -3.69 24.77 -18.74
N LEU A 310 -2.96 23.80 -18.17
CA LEU A 310 -1.75 23.22 -18.78
C LEU A 310 -2.05 21.93 -19.52
N ALA A 311 -2.87 21.04 -18.95
CA ALA A 311 -3.18 19.76 -19.60
C ALA A 311 -4.07 19.98 -20.83
N SER A 312 -4.97 20.98 -20.80
CA SER A 312 -5.73 21.39 -21.99
C SER A 312 -4.80 21.80 -23.13
N ARG A 313 -3.81 22.67 -22.87
CA ARG A 313 -2.80 23.09 -23.86
C ARG A 313 -1.96 21.93 -24.37
N ALA A 314 -1.54 21.01 -23.49
CA ALA A 314 -0.75 19.84 -23.88
C ALA A 314 -1.56 18.88 -24.76
N LEU A 315 -2.80 18.56 -24.38
CA LEU A 315 -3.67 17.67 -25.17
C LEU A 315 -4.05 18.28 -26.51
N THR A 316 -4.29 19.60 -26.59
CA THR A 316 -4.50 20.27 -27.88
C THR A 316 -3.30 20.10 -28.81
N LYS A 317 -2.07 20.18 -28.29
CA LYS A 317 -0.85 19.92 -29.10
C LYS A 317 -0.73 18.47 -29.55
N MET A 318 -1.32 17.53 -28.81
CA MET A 318 -1.34 16.10 -29.13
C MET A 318 -2.55 15.70 -30.00
N GLY A 319 -3.42 16.65 -30.38
CA GLY A 319 -4.64 16.37 -31.15
C GLY A 319 -5.75 15.68 -30.35
N GLU A 320 -5.64 15.63 -29.03
CA GLU A 320 -6.55 14.92 -28.14
C GLU A 320 -7.73 15.81 -27.66
N PRO A 321 -8.90 15.22 -27.32
CA PRO A 321 -10.07 15.97 -26.87
C PRO A 321 -9.80 16.78 -25.59
N VAL A 322 -9.79 18.11 -25.73
CA VAL A 322 -9.58 19.06 -24.62
C VAL A 322 -10.65 18.94 -23.53
N LEU A 323 -11.85 18.48 -23.91
CA LEU A 323 -12.97 18.27 -22.99
C LEU A 323 -12.58 17.36 -21.81
N THR A 324 -11.80 16.32 -22.03
CA THR A 324 -11.39 15.38 -20.97
C THR A 324 -10.47 16.06 -19.93
N ALA A 325 -9.52 16.89 -20.38
CA ALA A 325 -8.67 17.66 -19.45
C ALA A 325 -9.47 18.70 -18.67
N HIS A 326 -10.45 19.35 -19.30
CA HIS A 326 -11.35 20.25 -18.59
C HIS A 326 -12.20 19.48 -17.57
N LEU A 327 -12.90 18.41 -17.95
CA LEU A 327 -13.67 17.60 -17.01
C LEU A 327 -12.83 17.12 -15.82
N LEU A 328 -11.60 16.68 -16.08
CA LEU A 328 -10.65 16.30 -15.03
C LEU A 328 -10.30 17.50 -14.13
N GLY A 329 -9.90 18.64 -14.71
CA GLY A 329 -9.59 19.85 -13.95
C GLY A 329 -10.77 20.34 -13.11
N SER A 330 -11.99 20.30 -13.64
CA SER A 330 -13.23 20.64 -12.92
C SER A 330 -13.52 19.67 -11.78
N ALA A 331 -13.36 18.37 -12.00
CA ALA A 331 -13.54 17.38 -10.95
C ALA A 331 -12.54 17.58 -9.80
N VAL A 332 -11.27 17.84 -10.13
CA VAL A 332 -10.22 18.15 -9.15
C VAL A 332 -10.53 19.45 -8.40
N LEU A 333 -10.95 20.50 -9.11
CA LEU A 333 -11.37 21.78 -8.50
C LEU A 333 -12.54 21.61 -7.54
N LEU A 334 -13.58 20.88 -7.96
CA LEU A 334 -14.76 20.60 -7.14
C LEU A 334 -14.38 19.81 -5.88
N TRP A 335 -13.48 18.82 -6.01
CA TRP A 335 -12.93 18.13 -4.85
C TRP A 335 -12.23 19.09 -3.88
N GLY A 336 -11.36 19.97 -4.38
CA GLY A 336 -10.68 20.99 -3.58
C GLY A 336 -11.66 21.91 -2.87
N MET A 337 -12.69 22.39 -3.56
CA MET A 337 -13.76 23.24 -3.00
C MET A 337 -14.56 22.52 -1.92
N LEU A 338 -15.00 21.28 -2.14
CA LEU A 338 -15.75 20.50 -1.15
C LEU A 338 -14.91 20.21 0.10
N THR A 339 -13.61 19.98 -0.09
CA THR A 339 -12.65 19.80 1.01
C THR A 339 -12.46 21.11 1.78
N ALA A 340 -12.32 22.25 1.09
CA ALA A 340 -12.23 23.58 1.71
C ALA A 340 -13.51 23.92 2.52
N VAL A 341 -14.69 23.73 1.94
CA VAL A 341 -15.98 23.99 2.60
C VAL A 341 -16.14 23.09 3.83
N SER A 342 -15.76 21.82 3.73
CA SER A 342 -15.83 20.88 4.86
C SER A 342 -14.83 21.22 5.96
N ALA A 343 -13.63 21.69 5.59
CA ALA A 343 -12.62 22.17 6.52
C ALA A 343 -13.10 23.46 7.23
N TRP A 344 -13.68 24.40 6.48
CA TRP A 344 -14.25 25.66 6.99
C TRP A 344 -15.41 25.41 7.95
N LYS A 345 -16.35 24.53 7.56
CA LYS A 345 -17.50 24.14 8.39
C LYS A 345 -17.13 23.26 9.57
N MET A 346 -15.85 22.95 9.75
CA MET A 346 -15.39 22.14 10.86
C MET A 346 -16.06 20.76 10.86
N ARG A 347 -16.07 20.07 9.71
CA ARG A 347 -16.66 18.73 9.57
C ARG A 347 -15.66 17.71 9.05
N LEU A 348 -14.97 17.00 9.95
CA LEU A 348 -13.98 15.96 9.57
C LEU A 348 -14.61 14.88 8.69
N ARG A 349 -15.84 14.44 9.00
CA ARG A 349 -16.59 13.50 8.15
C ARG A 349 -16.79 14.03 6.73
N GLY A 350 -17.04 15.33 6.60
CA GLY A 350 -17.16 16.01 5.31
C GLY A 350 -15.83 16.03 4.55
N VAL A 351 -14.71 16.30 5.23
CA VAL A 351 -13.37 16.27 4.62
C VAL A 351 -13.03 14.86 4.14
N ILE A 352 -13.26 13.84 4.95
CA ILE A 352 -13.03 12.44 4.58
C ILE A 352 -13.89 12.03 3.39
N LEU A 353 -15.19 12.37 3.41
CA LEU A 353 -16.12 12.04 2.33
C LEU A 353 -15.78 12.78 1.04
N ALA A 354 -15.51 14.09 1.11
CA ALA A 354 -15.08 14.90 -0.04
C ALA A 354 -13.78 14.35 -0.64
N THR A 355 -12.85 13.92 0.21
CA THR A 355 -11.58 13.30 -0.20
C THR A 355 -11.81 11.97 -0.93
N ALA A 356 -12.61 11.08 -0.36
CA ALA A 356 -12.90 9.80 -0.97
C ALA A 356 -13.67 9.94 -2.30
N LEU A 357 -14.72 10.78 -2.32
CA LEU A 357 -15.53 11.02 -3.52
C LEU A 357 -14.76 11.75 -4.61
N GLY A 358 -13.98 12.76 -4.24
CA GLY A 358 -13.12 13.50 -5.17
C GLY A 358 -12.07 12.59 -5.82
N PHE A 359 -11.46 11.71 -5.04
CA PHE A 359 -10.56 10.68 -5.55
C PHE A 359 -11.27 9.74 -6.53
N CYS A 360 -12.45 9.21 -6.18
CA CYS A 360 -13.23 8.36 -7.07
C CYS A 360 -13.56 9.06 -8.39
N ALA A 361 -14.00 10.32 -8.34
CA ALA A 361 -14.31 11.11 -9.53
C ALA A 361 -13.10 11.30 -10.43
N ILE A 362 -11.94 11.67 -9.87
CA ILE A 362 -10.68 11.81 -10.61
C ILE A 362 -10.28 10.48 -11.23
N PHE A 363 -10.37 9.40 -10.47
CA PHE A 363 -9.97 8.09 -10.92
C PHE A 363 -10.84 7.62 -12.10
N THR A 364 -12.16 7.84 -12.04
CA THR A 364 -13.08 7.54 -13.14
C THR A 364 -12.76 8.39 -14.37
N VAL A 365 -12.68 9.72 -14.22
CA VAL A 365 -12.45 10.64 -15.36
C VAL A 365 -11.05 10.46 -15.97
N SER A 366 -10.04 10.16 -15.15
CA SER A 366 -8.68 9.95 -15.64
C SER A 366 -8.49 8.61 -16.37
N THR A 367 -9.37 7.63 -16.18
CA THR A 367 -9.21 6.32 -16.82
C THR A 367 -9.28 6.44 -18.34
N ASP A 368 -10.23 7.21 -18.87
CA ASP A 368 -10.36 7.43 -20.32
C ASP A 368 -9.15 8.18 -20.88
N LEU A 369 -8.65 9.18 -20.14
CA LEU A 369 -7.44 9.92 -20.52
C LEU A 369 -6.20 9.02 -20.54
N VAL A 370 -6.05 8.16 -19.53
CA VAL A 370 -4.95 7.19 -19.46
C VAL A 370 -5.03 6.20 -20.61
N VAL A 371 -6.21 5.71 -20.97
CA VAL A 371 -6.39 4.81 -22.12
C VAL A 371 -6.01 5.51 -23.42
N ALA A 372 -6.45 6.75 -23.63
CA ALA A 372 -6.12 7.53 -24.81
C ALA A 372 -4.59 7.67 -24.95
N ILE A 373 -3.90 8.12 -23.90
CA ILE A 373 -2.44 8.32 -23.90
C ILE A 373 -1.67 6.99 -23.99
N ALA A 374 -2.14 5.94 -23.31
CA ALA A 374 -1.47 4.65 -23.27
C ALA A 374 -1.55 3.91 -24.61
N SER A 375 -2.64 4.06 -25.36
CA SER A 375 -2.78 3.43 -26.67
C SER A 375 -1.65 3.79 -27.65
N GLN A 376 -1.02 4.95 -27.46
CA GLN A 376 0.08 5.43 -28.29
C GLN A 376 1.48 5.09 -27.74
N ASN A 377 1.59 4.68 -26.47
CA ASN A 377 2.87 4.58 -25.75
C ASN A 377 3.08 3.25 -25.02
N THR A 378 2.38 2.18 -25.44
CA THR A 378 2.52 0.87 -24.80
C THR A 378 3.49 -0.03 -25.56
N ALA A 379 4.11 -0.98 -24.85
CA ALA A 379 4.83 -2.07 -25.50
C ALA A 379 3.94 -2.85 -26.47
N LYS A 380 2.64 -2.92 -26.20
CA LYS A 380 1.64 -3.52 -27.09
C LYS A 380 1.51 -2.75 -28.41
N SER A 381 1.32 -1.44 -28.36
CA SER A 381 1.22 -0.63 -29.57
C SER A 381 2.53 -0.64 -30.38
N LEU A 382 3.68 -0.68 -29.70
CA LEU A 382 4.98 -0.85 -30.35
C LEU A 382 5.12 -2.21 -31.03
N VAL A 383 4.71 -3.31 -30.36
CA VAL A 383 4.72 -4.65 -30.95
C VAL A 383 3.76 -4.72 -32.13
N GLU A 384 2.53 -4.23 -32.02
CA GLU A 384 1.56 -4.18 -33.11
C GLU A 384 2.08 -3.36 -34.31
N HIS A 385 2.87 -2.31 -34.05
CA HIS A 385 3.51 -1.50 -35.09
C HIS A 385 4.66 -2.23 -35.80
N ILE A 386 5.45 -3.03 -35.09
CA ILE A 386 6.66 -3.70 -35.62
C ILE A 386 6.35 -5.10 -36.17
N GLU A 387 5.33 -5.79 -35.64
CA GLU A 387 4.94 -7.16 -36.01
C GLU A 387 4.80 -7.39 -37.53
N PRO A 388 4.21 -6.48 -38.32
CA PRO A 388 4.14 -6.64 -39.77
C PRO A 388 5.52 -6.74 -40.44
N GLY A 389 6.51 -5.99 -39.95
CA GLY A 389 7.89 -6.00 -40.48
C GLY A 389 8.70 -7.22 -40.05
N LEU A 390 8.41 -7.77 -38.87
CA LEU A 390 9.03 -9.02 -38.40
C LEU A 390 8.60 -10.24 -39.22
N LYS A 391 7.35 -10.26 -39.71
CA LYS A 391 6.83 -11.34 -40.57
C LYS A 391 7.38 -11.29 -42.00
N GLN A 392 7.78 -10.12 -42.49
CA GLN A 392 8.34 -9.96 -43.85
C GLN A 392 9.80 -10.41 -43.98
N ASN A 393 10.60 -10.37 -42.91
CA ASN A 393 12.00 -10.80 -42.91
C ASN A 393 12.21 -12.27 -42.48
N ALA A 394 11.11 -13.01 -42.25
CA ALA A 394 11.11 -14.43 -41.87
C ALA A 394 10.79 -15.38 -43.05
N LEU A 395 10.66 -14.83 -44.26
CA LEU A 395 10.61 -15.52 -45.55
C LEU A 395 11.85 -15.13 -46.34
#